data_AF-A0A1Y2UIX6-F1
#
_entry.id   AF-A0A1Y2UIX6-F1
#
_cell.length_a   1.000
_cell.length_b   1.000
_cell.length_c   1.000
_cell.angle_alpha   90.00
_cell.angle_beta   90.00
_cell.angle_gamma   90.00
#
_symmetry.space_group_name_H-M   'P 1'
#
loop_
_entity.id
_entity.type
_entity.pdbx_description
1 polymer ?
#
loop_
_entity_poly.entity_id
_entity_poly.type
_entity_poly.pdbx_seq_one_letter_code
_entity_poly.pdbx_strand_id
1 'polypeptide(L)'
;MPLGEPNFYIFGGLKPWQEHAWSASDDRVRGGKSQSYLVCSPDSSVASFRGTLDITALGEAGFASQRTVDPQSWDLFDYRGLRLGIDHSDGKKYTLVLKDDIPPKRSDGRDESTVSWEYDFVPTEGEVSIPWEDFKPTYRGTPKDDAVPLRLDHIKRIAIMMRRFVIQPRGKPLCFVLLNFNSHFGEQEGSFRLDLQYIAAIQPEKNPE
;
A
#
# COMPACT_ATOMS: atom_id res chain seq x y z
N MET A 1 -23.78 21.03 9.86
CA MET A 1 -22.88 19.96 9.37
C MET A 1 -21.47 20.50 9.46
N PRO A 2 -20.51 19.86 10.13
CA PRO A 2 -19.15 20.36 10.04
C PRO A 2 -18.63 20.02 8.63
N LEU A 3 -18.33 21.06 7.86
CA LEU A 3 -17.57 20.96 6.62
C LEU A 3 -16.18 20.44 7.00
N GLY A 4 -15.97 19.13 6.88
CA GLY A 4 -14.65 18.51 7.03
C GLY A 4 -13.66 19.11 6.03
N GLU A 5 -12.39 19.17 6.44
CA GLU A 5 -11.29 19.79 5.70
C GLU A 5 -11.31 19.42 4.19
N PRO A 6 -10.87 20.33 3.28
CA PRO A 6 -10.87 20.04 1.84
C PRO A 6 -9.81 18.99 1.53
N ASN A 7 -10.19 17.72 1.63
CA ASN A 7 -9.36 16.60 1.25
C ASN A 7 -9.28 16.51 -0.28
N PHE A 8 -8.06 16.47 -0.83
CA PHE A 8 -7.88 16.17 -2.24
C PHE A 8 -8.04 14.66 -2.46
N TYR A 9 -9.24 14.25 -2.84
CA TYR A 9 -9.54 12.86 -3.18
C TYR A 9 -8.80 12.45 -4.46
N ILE A 10 -7.76 11.64 -4.27
CA ILE A 10 -6.96 11.02 -5.33
C ILE A 10 -7.80 9.90 -5.97
N PHE A 11 -8.39 9.05 -5.13
CA PHE A 11 -9.30 7.97 -5.52
C PHE A 11 -10.50 7.92 -4.57
N GLY A 12 -11.68 7.59 -5.12
CA GLY A 12 -12.89 7.43 -4.31
C GLY A 12 -13.41 8.72 -3.68
N GLY A 13 -14.20 8.57 -2.62
CA GLY A 13 -14.77 9.65 -1.83
C GLY A 13 -15.79 10.46 -2.63
N LEU A 14 -15.44 11.71 -2.97
CA LEU A 14 -16.30 12.56 -3.81
C LEU A 14 -16.23 12.20 -5.31
N LYS A 15 -15.36 11.28 -5.71
CA LYS A 15 -15.23 10.77 -7.07
C LYS A 15 -15.46 9.26 -7.08
N PRO A 16 -16.04 8.68 -8.14
CA PRO A 16 -16.16 7.23 -8.24
C PRO A 16 -14.77 6.58 -8.39
N TRP A 17 -14.61 5.40 -7.82
CA TRP A 17 -13.49 4.51 -8.13
C TRP A 17 -13.56 4.04 -9.60
N GLN A 18 -12.39 3.74 -10.17
CA GLN A 18 -12.26 3.25 -11.54
C GLN A 18 -11.32 2.05 -11.55
N GLU A 19 -11.88 0.83 -11.74
CA GLU A 19 -11.09 -0.41 -11.75
C GLU A 19 -9.93 -0.37 -12.75
N HIS A 20 -10.19 0.15 -13.94
CA HIS A 20 -9.22 0.22 -15.04
C HIS A 20 -8.05 1.18 -14.77
N ALA A 21 -8.14 2.02 -13.73
CA ALA A 21 -7.02 2.85 -13.28
C ALA A 21 -5.98 2.04 -12.50
N TRP A 22 -6.24 0.75 -12.21
CA TRP A 22 -5.39 -0.14 -11.43
C TRP A 22 -5.04 -1.40 -12.21
N SER A 23 -3.86 -1.95 -11.94
CA SER A 23 -3.38 -3.18 -12.54
C SER A 23 -2.56 -4.02 -11.58
N ALA A 24 -2.69 -5.34 -11.73
CA ALA A 24 -1.95 -6.30 -10.93
C ALA A 24 -0.43 -6.18 -11.17
N SER A 25 0.32 -6.34 -10.10
CA SER A 25 1.79 -6.43 -10.06
C SER A 25 2.22 -7.51 -9.09
N ASP A 26 1.65 -8.70 -9.20
CA ASP A 26 1.88 -9.80 -8.26
C ASP A 26 3.23 -10.51 -8.50
N ASP A 27 3.64 -11.35 -7.54
CA ASP A 27 4.87 -12.14 -7.59
C ASP A 27 4.96 -13.17 -8.74
N ARG A 28 3.89 -13.37 -9.51
CA ARG A 28 3.81 -14.26 -10.68
C ARG A 28 4.88 -13.99 -11.73
N VAL A 29 5.33 -12.75 -11.87
CA VAL A 29 6.44 -12.38 -12.77
C VAL A 29 7.77 -13.02 -12.38
N ARG A 30 7.88 -13.55 -11.16
CA ARG A 30 9.03 -14.29 -10.61
C ARG A 30 8.72 -15.78 -10.39
N GLY A 31 7.59 -16.29 -10.89
CA GLY A 31 7.16 -17.67 -10.68
C GLY A 31 6.34 -17.90 -9.39
N GLY A 32 5.96 -16.83 -8.69
CA GLY A 32 5.05 -16.93 -7.55
C GLY A 32 3.61 -17.26 -7.96
N LYS A 33 2.77 -17.56 -6.97
CA LYS A 33 1.37 -17.97 -7.14
C LYS A 33 0.38 -17.01 -6.49
N SER A 34 0.84 -15.88 -5.98
CA SER A 34 -0.06 -14.88 -5.43
C SER A 34 -0.87 -14.21 -6.53
N GLN A 35 -2.07 -13.79 -6.18
CA GLN A 35 -2.95 -13.11 -7.12
C GLN A 35 -3.79 -12.06 -6.41
N SER A 36 -3.85 -10.86 -6.99
CA SER A 36 -4.69 -9.77 -6.50
C SER A 36 -5.63 -9.24 -7.56
N TYR A 37 -6.67 -8.55 -7.07
CA TYR A 37 -7.66 -7.84 -7.86
C TYR A 37 -8.05 -6.55 -7.13
N LEU A 38 -8.41 -5.52 -7.88
CA LEU A 38 -9.13 -4.34 -7.37
C LEU A 38 -10.46 -4.25 -8.12
N VAL A 39 -11.56 -4.42 -7.40
CA VAL A 39 -12.92 -4.47 -7.96
C VAL A 39 -13.79 -3.44 -7.26
N CYS A 40 -14.49 -2.62 -8.03
CA CYS A 40 -15.37 -1.58 -7.53
C CYS A 40 -16.76 -2.15 -7.19
N SER A 41 -17.41 -1.56 -6.19
CA SER A 41 -18.84 -1.78 -5.95
C SER A 41 -19.67 -1.32 -7.15
N PRO A 42 -20.93 -1.79 -7.31
CA PRO A 42 -21.79 -1.39 -8.43
C PRO A 42 -21.99 0.12 -8.59
N ASP A 43 -21.98 0.86 -7.48
CA ASP A 43 -22.08 2.33 -7.42
C ASP A 43 -20.71 3.04 -7.45
N SER A 44 -19.61 2.28 -7.52
CA SER A 44 -18.22 2.75 -7.53
C SER A 44 -17.81 3.59 -6.30
N SER A 45 -18.55 3.50 -5.20
CA SER A 45 -18.23 4.18 -3.94
C SER A 45 -17.12 3.49 -3.15
N VAL A 46 -16.93 2.18 -3.37
CA VAL A 46 -15.94 1.36 -2.67
C VAL A 46 -15.10 0.56 -3.67
N ALA A 47 -13.79 0.51 -3.45
CA ALA A 47 -12.89 -0.42 -4.13
C ALA A 47 -12.42 -1.53 -3.20
N SER A 48 -12.66 -2.78 -3.60
CA SER A 48 -12.23 -3.99 -2.90
C SER A 48 -10.90 -4.49 -3.45
N PHE A 49 -9.83 -4.28 -2.69
CA PHE A 49 -8.53 -4.92 -2.91
C PHE A 49 -8.55 -6.30 -2.27
N ARG A 50 -8.55 -7.35 -3.10
CA ARG A 50 -8.71 -8.74 -2.63
C ARG A 50 -7.92 -9.74 -3.43
N GLY A 51 -7.71 -10.92 -2.88
CA GLY A 51 -6.99 -11.98 -3.57
C GLY A 51 -6.54 -13.10 -2.66
N THR A 52 -5.49 -13.80 -3.09
CA THR A 52 -4.82 -14.86 -2.34
C THR A 52 -3.33 -14.62 -2.35
N LEU A 53 -2.72 -14.62 -1.16
CA LEU A 53 -1.27 -14.58 -0.96
C LEU A 53 -0.76 -16.02 -0.80
N ASP A 54 0.13 -16.45 -1.69
CA ASP A 54 0.88 -17.71 -1.58
C ASP A 54 2.31 -17.39 -1.19
N ILE A 55 2.78 -17.97 -0.07
CA ILE A 55 4.14 -17.79 0.42
C ILE A 55 5.04 -19.01 0.15
N THR A 56 4.49 -20.07 -0.44
CA THR A 56 5.18 -21.35 -0.59
C THR A 56 5.94 -21.44 -1.90
N ALA A 57 5.39 -20.90 -2.98
CA ALA A 57 5.92 -21.01 -4.34
C ALA A 57 7.30 -20.37 -4.51
N LEU A 58 7.65 -19.38 -3.69
CA LEU A 58 8.94 -18.69 -3.71
C LEU A 58 9.78 -18.94 -2.45
N GLY A 59 9.53 -20.04 -1.73
CA GLY A 59 10.32 -20.43 -0.57
C GLY A 59 10.20 -19.44 0.59
N GLU A 60 8.98 -19.28 1.13
CA GLU A 60 8.65 -18.33 2.20
C GLU A 60 8.77 -16.86 1.79
N ALA A 61 8.47 -16.58 0.52
CA ALA A 61 8.31 -15.23 0.00
C ALA A 61 7.04 -15.16 -0.83
N GLY A 62 6.41 -14.00 -0.88
CA GLY A 62 5.21 -13.80 -1.68
C GLY A 62 4.64 -12.40 -1.51
N PHE A 63 4.06 -11.88 -2.59
CA PHE A 63 3.29 -10.65 -2.56
C PHE A 63 2.24 -10.58 -3.67
N ALA A 64 1.10 -9.99 -3.32
CA ALA A 64 0.01 -9.66 -4.23
C ALA A 64 -0.20 -8.14 -4.17
N SER A 65 -0.22 -7.44 -5.30
CA SER A 65 -0.31 -5.98 -5.31
C SER A 65 -1.09 -5.44 -6.51
N GLN A 66 -1.88 -4.40 -6.25
CA GLN A 66 -2.52 -3.57 -7.26
C GLN A 66 -1.85 -2.20 -7.25
N ARG A 67 -1.46 -1.70 -8.42
CA ARG A 67 -0.85 -0.38 -8.58
C ARG A 67 -1.59 0.43 -9.64
N THR A 68 -1.50 1.74 -9.55
CA THR A 68 -2.06 2.65 -10.56
C THR A 68 -1.42 2.42 -11.93
N VAL A 69 -2.21 2.48 -13.00
CA VAL A 69 -1.73 2.36 -14.38
C VAL A 69 -1.00 3.63 -14.81
N ASP A 70 0.20 3.48 -15.36
CA ASP A 70 1.02 4.61 -15.83
C ASP A 70 0.48 5.20 -17.15
N PRO A 71 0.77 6.48 -17.46
CA PRO A 71 1.44 7.45 -16.61
C PRO A 71 0.48 8.10 -15.60
N GLN A 72 0.97 8.39 -14.40
CA GLN A 72 0.30 9.26 -13.43
C GLN A 72 1.30 10.30 -12.92
N SER A 73 0.77 11.42 -12.43
CA SER A 73 1.56 12.43 -11.73
C SER A 73 0.63 13.22 -10.81
N TRP A 74 0.93 13.21 -9.52
CA TRP A 74 0.24 14.03 -8.53
C TRP A 74 1.23 14.97 -7.86
N ASP A 75 0.90 16.25 -7.85
CA ASP A 75 1.56 17.23 -7.00
C ASP A 75 0.87 17.24 -5.63
N LEU A 76 1.55 16.65 -4.66
CA LEU A 76 1.11 16.52 -3.28
C LEU A 76 2.03 17.29 -2.31
N PHE A 77 2.83 18.23 -2.80
CA PHE A 77 3.83 18.94 -2.01
C PHE A 77 3.22 19.73 -0.84
N ASP A 78 2.07 20.36 -1.06
CA ASP A 78 1.38 21.19 -0.06
C ASP A 78 0.57 20.37 0.98
N TYR A 79 0.58 19.05 0.91
CA TYR A 79 -0.18 18.17 1.81
C TYR A 79 0.75 17.61 2.89
N ARG A 80 0.20 17.18 4.02
CA ARG A 80 0.98 16.61 5.16
C ARG A 80 1.06 15.08 5.17
N GLY A 81 0.27 14.42 4.31
CA GLY A 81 0.18 12.97 4.27
C GLY A 81 -1.01 12.48 3.46
N LEU A 82 -1.25 11.18 3.53
CA LEU A 82 -2.42 10.52 2.94
C LEU A 82 -3.42 10.09 4.02
N ARG A 83 -4.68 10.01 3.65
CA ARG A 83 -5.76 9.39 4.43
C ARG A 83 -6.43 8.32 3.61
N LEU A 84 -6.65 7.16 4.24
CA LEU A 84 -7.44 6.07 3.69
C LEU A 84 -8.78 5.99 4.44
N GLY A 85 -9.88 5.97 3.70
CA GLY A 85 -11.19 5.59 4.23
C GLY A 85 -11.37 4.08 4.07
N ILE A 86 -11.41 3.34 5.17
CA ILE A 86 -11.54 1.89 5.22
C ILE A 86 -13.01 1.52 5.46
N ASP A 87 -13.62 0.88 4.48
CA ASP A 87 -15.00 0.36 4.58
C ASP A 87 -15.03 -1.00 5.30
N HIS A 88 -14.07 -1.88 4.97
CA HIS A 88 -13.95 -3.21 5.56
C HIS A 88 -12.48 -3.61 5.68
N SER A 89 -12.14 -4.27 6.79
CA SER A 89 -10.82 -4.84 7.06
C SER A 89 -10.94 -6.29 7.52
N ASP A 90 -10.12 -7.17 6.96
CA ASP A 90 -10.00 -8.58 7.36
C ASP A 90 -8.96 -8.83 8.48
N GLY A 91 -8.40 -7.75 9.04
CA GLY A 91 -7.38 -7.80 10.08
C GLY A 91 -5.98 -8.22 9.61
N LYS A 92 -5.76 -8.34 8.29
CA LYS A 92 -4.42 -8.54 7.71
C LYS A 92 -3.62 -7.25 7.70
N LYS A 93 -2.30 -7.38 7.58
CA LYS A 93 -1.36 -6.27 7.43
C LYS A 93 -1.15 -5.99 5.95
N TYR A 94 -1.35 -4.73 5.56
CA TYR A 94 -1.19 -4.23 4.21
C TYR A 94 -0.05 -3.22 4.14
N THR A 95 0.42 -2.95 2.93
CA THR A 95 1.42 -1.93 2.64
C THR A 95 0.88 -0.97 1.59
N LEU A 96 0.91 0.33 1.89
CA LEU A 96 0.75 1.38 0.89
C LEU A 96 2.13 1.74 0.33
N VAL A 97 2.26 1.81 -0.99
CA VAL A 97 3.54 2.04 -1.66
C VAL A 97 3.43 3.26 -2.57
N LEU A 98 4.39 4.17 -2.46
CA LEU A 98 4.54 5.33 -3.32
C LEU A 98 5.82 5.24 -4.15
N LYS A 99 5.76 5.78 -5.36
CA LYS A 99 6.94 6.01 -6.21
C LYS A 99 6.85 7.40 -6.84
N ASP A 100 7.98 8.10 -6.84
CA ASP A 100 8.24 9.36 -7.53
C ASP A 100 9.10 9.16 -8.80
N ASP A 101 9.60 7.95 -9.01
CA ASP A 101 10.32 7.57 -10.22
C ASP A 101 9.85 6.24 -10.85
N ILE A 102 9.67 6.30 -12.16
CA ILE A 102 9.27 5.19 -13.03
C ILE A 102 10.15 5.24 -14.28
N PRO A 103 11.28 4.51 -14.28
CA PRO A 103 12.15 4.42 -15.44
C PRO A 103 11.43 3.74 -16.62
N PRO A 104 11.94 3.93 -17.84
CA PRO A 104 11.46 3.19 -19.00
C PRO A 104 11.47 1.68 -18.75
N LYS A 105 10.54 0.98 -19.40
CA LYS A 105 10.52 -0.48 -19.37
C LYS A 105 11.81 -1.03 -19.97
N ARG A 106 12.28 -2.13 -19.39
CA ARG A 106 13.40 -2.92 -19.90
C ARG A 106 13.08 -3.46 -21.30
N SER A 107 14.10 -3.95 -22.00
CA SER A 107 13.95 -4.61 -23.30
C SER A 107 13.02 -5.82 -23.28
N ASP A 108 12.84 -6.48 -22.12
CA ASP A 108 11.90 -7.59 -21.92
C ASP A 108 10.47 -7.14 -21.52
N GLY A 109 10.21 -5.83 -21.52
CA GLY A 109 8.92 -5.24 -21.18
C GLY A 109 8.62 -5.14 -19.68
N ARG A 110 9.56 -5.54 -18.81
CA ARG A 110 9.40 -5.44 -17.35
C ARG A 110 9.81 -4.07 -16.82
N ASP A 111 9.20 -3.68 -15.72
CA ASP A 111 9.61 -2.49 -14.97
C ASP A 111 11.01 -2.71 -14.37
N GLU A 112 11.85 -1.68 -14.41
CA GLU A 112 13.07 -1.65 -13.61
C GLU A 112 12.76 -1.44 -12.12
N SER A 113 13.68 -1.87 -11.28
CA SER A 113 13.55 -1.65 -9.84
C SER A 113 13.97 -0.23 -9.49
N THR A 114 13.11 0.46 -8.76
CA THR A 114 13.37 1.77 -8.18
C THR A 114 13.16 1.73 -6.67
N VAL A 115 13.50 2.84 -6.00
CA VAL A 115 13.11 3.05 -4.61
C VAL A 115 11.58 3.07 -4.52
N SER A 116 11.06 2.37 -3.52
CA SER A 116 9.66 2.40 -3.11
C SER A 116 9.59 3.05 -1.74
N TRP A 117 8.59 3.89 -1.52
CA TRP A 117 8.30 4.45 -0.21
C TRP A 117 7.11 3.71 0.38
N GLU A 118 7.34 2.96 1.45
CA GLU A 118 6.38 1.98 1.96
C GLU A 118 5.87 2.37 3.35
N TYR A 119 4.57 2.21 3.56
CA TYR A 119 3.93 2.31 4.87
C TYR A 119 3.13 1.04 5.14
N ASP A 120 3.51 0.29 6.17
CA ASP A 120 2.79 -0.91 6.58
C ASP A 120 1.76 -0.59 7.67
N PHE A 121 0.56 -1.14 7.55
CA PHE A 121 -0.52 -0.91 8.51
C PHE A 121 -1.45 -2.12 8.63
N VAL A 122 -2.08 -2.27 9.79
CA VAL A 122 -3.22 -3.17 10.00
C VAL A 122 -4.45 -2.28 10.11
N PRO A 123 -5.27 -2.18 9.05
CA PRO A 123 -6.39 -1.26 9.04
C PRO A 123 -7.47 -1.71 10.02
N THR A 124 -8.12 -0.73 10.65
CA THR A 124 -9.45 -0.86 11.23
C THR A 124 -10.43 -0.11 10.33
N GLU A 125 -11.71 -0.49 10.38
CA GLU A 125 -12.77 0.28 9.74
C GLU A 125 -12.74 1.74 10.24
N GLY A 126 -13.01 2.70 9.35
CA GLY A 126 -12.86 4.13 9.63
C GLY A 126 -11.69 4.76 8.85
N GLU A 127 -10.98 5.71 9.47
CA GLU A 127 -9.92 6.47 8.79
C GLU A 127 -8.52 6.09 9.28
N VAL A 128 -7.60 5.88 8.35
CA VAL A 128 -6.16 5.72 8.62
C VAL A 128 -5.43 6.94 8.07
N SER A 129 -4.83 7.75 8.94
CA SER A 129 -3.97 8.87 8.54
C SER A 129 -2.50 8.42 8.49
N ILE A 130 -1.81 8.81 7.42
CA ILE A 130 -0.46 8.36 7.07
C ILE A 130 0.40 9.60 6.76
N PRO A 131 1.10 10.15 7.75
CA PRO A 131 2.08 11.21 7.56
C PRO A 131 3.19 10.82 6.56
N TRP A 132 3.76 11.79 5.85
CA TRP A 132 4.86 11.52 4.90
C TRP A 132 6.10 10.90 5.57
N GLU A 133 6.40 11.33 6.79
CA GLU A 133 7.54 10.85 7.61
C GLU A 133 7.46 9.36 8.01
N ASP A 134 6.26 8.78 7.94
CA ASP A 134 6.04 7.37 8.27
C ASP A 134 6.34 6.43 7.09
N PHE A 135 6.43 6.94 5.86
CA PHE A 135 6.88 6.15 4.73
C PHE A 135 8.38 5.85 4.85
N LYS A 136 8.73 4.57 4.72
CA LYS A 136 10.12 4.10 4.80
C LYS A 136 10.62 3.73 3.40
N PRO A 137 11.80 4.22 2.99
CA PRO A 137 12.36 3.89 1.69
C PRO A 137 12.84 2.44 1.66
N THR A 138 12.51 1.73 0.59
CA THR A 138 12.98 0.37 0.33
C THR A 138 13.48 0.24 -1.11
N TYR A 139 14.42 -0.66 -1.33
CA TYR A 139 14.81 -1.12 -2.66
C TYR A 139 14.69 -2.64 -2.70
N ARG A 140 13.76 -3.13 -3.53
CA ARG A 140 13.42 -4.57 -3.62
C ARG A 140 13.07 -5.19 -2.25
N GLY A 141 12.32 -4.45 -1.43
CA GLY A 141 11.88 -4.91 -0.10
C GLY A 141 12.96 -4.85 0.98
N THR A 142 14.14 -4.32 0.69
CA THR A 142 15.20 -4.07 1.68
C THR A 142 15.21 -2.58 2.06
N PRO A 143 15.34 -2.21 3.36
CA PRO A 143 15.47 -0.81 3.76
C PRO A 143 16.58 -0.08 3.00
N LYS A 144 16.32 1.18 2.64
CA LYS A 144 17.27 2.04 1.92
C LYS A 144 17.33 3.42 2.59
N ASP A 145 17.94 3.46 3.77
CA ASP A 145 17.98 4.67 4.61
C ASP A 145 18.77 5.84 3.98
N ASP A 146 19.62 5.55 2.99
CA ASP A 146 20.38 6.52 2.20
C ASP A 146 19.63 7.04 0.95
N ALA A 147 18.34 6.73 0.80
CA ALA A 147 17.55 7.17 -0.35
C ALA A 147 17.40 8.70 -0.40
N VAL A 148 17.42 9.24 -1.62
CA VAL A 148 16.97 10.62 -1.86
C VAL A 148 15.51 10.73 -1.40
N PRO A 149 15.12 11.77 -0.63
CA PRO A 149 13.77 11.90 -0.11
C PRO A 149 12.69 11.83 -1.18
N LEU A 150 11.53 11.26 -0.81
CA LEU A 150 10.35 11.16 -1.68
C LEU A 150 10.00 12.55 -2.20
N ARG A 151 9.97 12.71 -3.52
CA ARG A 151 9.57 13.96 -4.14
C ARG A 151 8.05 14.03 -4.28
N LEU A 152 7.43 14.85 -3.41
CA LEU A 152 5.98 14.94 -3.27
C LEU A 152 5.29 15.71 -4.41
N ASP A 153 6.02 16.50 -5.18
CA ASP A 153 5.52 17.32 -6.28
C ASP A 153 5.22 16.52 -7.57
N HIS A 154 5.58 15.23 -7.63
CA HIS A 154 5.30 14.36 -8.77
C HIS A 154 5.26 12.89 -8.37
N ILE A 155 4.39 12.55 -7.41
CA ILE A 155 4.12 11.14 -7.12
C ILE A 155 3.60 10.49 -8.42
N LYS A 156 4.30 9.46 -8.91
CA LYS A 156 4.04 8.82 -10.20
C LYS A 156 3.25 7.52 -10.05
N ARG A 157 3.29 6.89 -8.88
CA ARG A 157 2.58 5.62 -8.66
C ARG A 157 2.14 5.47 -7.22
N ILE A 158 0.93 4.95 -7.05
CA ILE A 158 0.39 4.47 -5.78
C ILE A 158 0.08 2.98 -5.94
N ALA A 159 0.44 2.17 -4.94
CA ALA A 159 0.10 0.76 -4.91
C ALA A 159 -0.36 0.31 -3.53
N ILE A 160 -1.23 -0.68 -3.50
CA ILE A 160 -1.65 -1.39 -2.30
C ILE A 160 -1.15 -2.82 -2.44
N MET A 161 -0.55 -3.33 -1.37
CA MET A 161 0.13 -4.60 -1.38
C MET A 161 -0.23 -5.41 -0.14
N MET A 162 -0.40 -6.70 -0.37
CA MET A 162 -0.44 -7.75 0.62
C MET A 162 0.83 -8.59 0.45
N ARG A 163 1.59 -8.80 1.53
CA ARG A 163 2.82 -9.60 1.49
C ARG A 163 2.97 -10.47 2.73
N ARG A 164 3.95 -11.37 2.69
CA ARG A 164 4.36 -12.12 3.88
C ARG A 164 4.81 -11.16 4.98
N PHE A 165 4.25 -11.35 6.16
CA PHE A 165 4.74 -10.78 7.40
C PHE A 165 4.81 -11.87 8.46
N VAL A 166 5.82 -11.78 9.33
CA VAL A 166 5.88 -12.58 10.56
C VAL A 166 4.88 -11.99 11.55
N ILE A 167 3.90 -12.80 11.99
CA ILE A 167 2.88 -12.35 12.94
C ILE A 167 3.47 -12.40 14.35
N GLN A 168 3.70 -11.23 14.95
CA GLN A 168 4.08 -11.14 16.36
C GLN A 168 2.85 -11.10 17.27
N PRO A 169 2.77 -11.95 18.32
CA PRO A 169 1.73 -11.82 19.33
C PRO A 169 1.87 -10.50 20.09
N ARG A 170 0.74 -9.87 20.40
CA ARG A 170 0.72 -8.64 21.21
C ARG A 170 1.46 -8.86 22.54
N GLY A 171 2.34 -7.94 22.90
CA GLY A 171 2.97 -7.88 24.22
C GLY A 171 4.30 -8.65 24.37
N LYS A 172 4.92 -9.15 23.30
CA LYS A 172 6.25 -9.76 23.37
C LYS A 172 7.30 -8.96 22.59
N PRO A 173 8.48 -8.63 23.18
CA PRO A 173 9.52 -7.87 22.51
C PRO A 173 10.24 -8.71 21.44
N LEU A 174 10.77 -8.05 20.40
CA LEU A 174 11.48 -8.67 19.28
C LEU A 174 12.62 -9.62 19.71
N CYS A 175 13.28 -9.32 20.83
CA CYS A 175 14.36 -10.15 21.39
C CYS A 175 13.87 -11.57 21.80
N PHE A 176 12.61 -11.71 22.20
CA PHE A 176 12.03 -13.01 22.53
C PHE A 176 11.83 -13.92 21.29
N VAL A 177 11.73 -13.30 20.10
CA VAL A 177 11.57 -14.00 18.80
C VAL A 177 12.89 -14.63 18.36
N LEU A 178 14.03 -13.95 18.59
CA LEU A 178 15.36 -14.43 18.19
C LEU A 178 15.89 -15.56 19.08
N LEU A 179 15.45 -15.64 20.34
CA LEU A 179 15.96 -16.62 21.31
C LEU A 179 15.18 -17.95 21.32
N ASN A 180 14.02 -18.03 20.68
CA ASN A 180 13.21 -19.25 20.60
C ASN A 180 13.01 -19.68 19.14
N PHE A 181 13.97 -20.41 18.60
CA PHE A 181 13.89 -21.03 17.26
C PHE A 181 12.72 -22.03 17.07
N ASN A 182 11.93 -22.32 18.11
CA ASN A 182 10.82 -23.27 18.10
C ASN A 182 9.43 -22.68 18.37
N SER A 183 9.30 -21.35 18.58
CA SER A 183 7.95 -20.77 18.69
C SER A 183 7.34 -20.59 17.30
N HIS A 184 6.35 -21.41 16.96
CA HIS A 184 5.52 -21.27 15.76
C HIS A 184 4.77 -19.93 15.80
N PHE A 185 5.39 -18.88 15.26
CA PHE A 185 4.69 -17.68 14.85
C PHE A 185 4.07 -17.95 13.48
N GLY A 186 2.78 -17.64 13.33
CA GLY A 186 2.12 -17.77 12.04
C GLY A 186 2.67 -16.75 11.05
N GLU A 187 2.64 -17.11 9.77
CA GLU A 187 2.93 -16.18 8.69
C GLU A 187 1.64 -15.72 8.05
N GLN A 188 1.63 -14.46 7.62
CA GLN A 188 0.50 -13.94 6.88
C GLN A 188 0.47 -14.55 5.47
N GLU A 189 -0.56 -15.36 5.21
CA GLU A 189 -0.88 -15.96 3.91
C GLU A 189 -2.41 -16.12 3.72
N GLY A 190 -2.80 -16.68 2.57
CA GLY A 190 -4.17 -17.06 2.25
C GLY A 190 -4.99 -15.93 1.64
N SER A 191 -6.32 -16.09 1.66
CA SER A 191 -7.23 -15.08 1.13
C SER A 191 -7.20 -13.79 1.94
N PHE A 192 -7.35 -12.66 1.25
CA PHE A 192 -7.40 -11.34 1.86
C PHE A 192 -8.42 -10.43 1.17
N ARG A 193 -8.92 -9.44 1.91
CA ARG A 193 -9.83 -8.40 1.43
C ARG A 193 -9.70 -7.13 2.28
N LEU A 194 -9.45 -6.02 1.59
CA LEU A 194 -9.49 -4.67 2.13
C LEU A 194 -10.40 -3.82 1.24
N ASP A 195 -11.44 -3.24 1.81
CA ASP A 195 -12.36 -2.38 1.08
C ASP A 195 -12.11 -0.91 1.42
N LEU A 196 -12.00 -0.07 0.39
CA LEU A 196 -11.57 1.31 0.49
C LEU A 196 -12.67 2.23 -0.05
N GLN A 197 -13.11 3.16 0.78
CA GLN A 197 -13.99 4.25 0.37
C GLN A 197 -13.19 5.31 -0.40
N TYR A 198 -11.98 5.62 0.04
CA TYR A 198 -11.15 6.64 -0.61
C TYR A 198 -9.66 6.56 -0.25
N ILE A 199 -8.85 7.22 -1.09
CA ILE A 199 -7.47 7.64 -0.80
C ILE A 199 -7.41 9.14 -1.07
N ALA A 200 -7.07 9.94 -0.06
CA ALA A 200 -7.02 11.39 -0.18
C ALA A 200 -5.72 11.96 0.38
N ALA A 201 -5.27 13.08 -0.16
CA ALA A 201 -4.20 13.87 0.43
C ALA A 201 -4.77 14.84 1.48
N ILE A 202 -4.10 14.93 2.63
CA ILE A 202 -4.57 15.68 3.81
C ILE A 202 -3.93 17.07 3.80
N GLN A 203 -4.74 18.12 3.87
CA GLN A 203 -4.22 19.47 4.03
C GLN A 203 -3.55 19.65 5.41
N PRO A 204 -2.56 20.53 5.54
CA PRO A 204 -2.09 21.00 6.85
C PRO A 204 -3.26 21.61 7.61
N GLU A 205 -3.30 21.42 8.93
CA GLU A 205 -4.24 22.17 9.77
C GLU A 205 -4.01 23.66 9.55
N LYS A 206 -5.09 24.43 9.32
CA LYS A 206 -5.00 25.88 9.37
C LYS A 206 -4.61 26.25 10.79
N ASN A 207 -3.42 26.83 10.97
CA ASN A 207 -3.12 27.49 12.24
C ASN A 207 -4.23 28.51 12.49
N PRO A 208 -4.90 28.49 13.65
CA PRO A 208 -5.77 29.59 14.02
C PRO A 208 -4.91 30.85 14.10
N GLU A 209 -5.28 31.87 13.33
CA GLU A 209 -4.73 33.23 13.42
C GLU A 209 -4.91 33.82 14.83
#